data_AF-A0A173XB42-F1
#
_entry.id   AF-A0A173XB42-F1
#
_cell.length_a   1.000
_cell.length_b   1.000
_cell.length_c   1.000
_cell.angle_alpha   90.00
_cell.angle_beta   90.00
_cell.angle_gamma   90.00
#
_symmetry.space_group_name_H-M   'P 1'
#
loop_
_entity.id
_entity.type
_entity.pdbx_description
1 polymer ?
#
loop_
_entity_poly.entity_id
_entity_poly.type
_entity_poly.pdbx_seq_one_letter_code
_entity_poly.pdbx_strand_id
1 'polypeptide(L)'
;MLKEIKKESDVITNQDLFHEIIEKVKESEKWPSNLVDYEQADNYEAGLYDYEFRPIFTLQPGSNEGYYLNLYIRGYYSLTDKFDLVSLGTIKTLFTNKESIRQMAALYGECLIAYEEIMNNELDKFTRKGYDLFLVDEEGEIRHCLSGLSSKEKATERFKLCSVRYRKGVVRDNLTRKEFVLSK
;
A
#
# COMPACT_ATOMS: atom_id res chain seq x y z
N MET A 1 -7.07 -10.15 3.17
CA MET A 1 -6.61 -9.99 1.77
C MET A 1 -7.30 -8.80 1.13
N LEU A 2 -6.56 -7.82 0.59
CA LEU A 2 -7.14 -6.54 0.15
C LEU A 2 -8.20 -6.73 -0.95
N LYS A 3 -9.20 -5.84 -0.98
CA LYS A 3 -10.23 -5.86 -2.03
C LYS A 3 -9.64 -5.71 -3.43
N GLU A 4 -10.29 -6.33 -4.41
CA GLU A 4 -9.88 -6.26 -5.82
C GLU A 4 -10.14 -4.86 -6.40
N ILE A 5 -9.27 -4.43 -7.34
CA ILE A 5 -9.42 -3.17 -8.06
C ILE A 5 -9.88 -3.47 -9.49
N LYS A 6 -11.14 -3.20 -9.81
CA LYS A 6 -11.75 -3.49 -11.12
C LYS A 6 -12.09 -2.24 -11.92
N LYS A 7 -12.37 -1.14 -11.24
CA LYS A 7 -12.77 0.14 -11.85
C LYS A 7 -12.19 1.32 -11.08
N GLU A 8 -12.30 2.50 -11.68
CA GLU A 8 -11.80 3.76 -11.13
C GLU A 8 -12.26 4.05 -9.70
N SER A 9 -13.51 3.69 -9.37
CA SER A 9 -14.10 3.95 -8.05
C SER A 9 -13.62 3.00 -6.95
N ASP A 10 -13.07 1.84 -7.32
CA ASP A 10 -12.53 0.92 -6.32
C ASP A 10 -11.22 1.52 -5.83
N VAL A 11 -11.01 1.71 -4.52
CA VAL A 11 -9.79 2.33 -3.99
C VAL A 11 -9.45 1.71 -2.65
N ILE A 12 -8.19 1.31 -2.44
CA ILE A 12 -7.72 0.89 -1.12
C ILE A 12 -7.64 2.12 -0.24
N THR A 13 -8.19 2.04 0.97
CA THR A 13 -8.15 3.15 1.93
C THR A 13 -7.10 2.90 3.01
N ASN A 14 -6.78 3.93 3.78
CA ASN A 14 -5.99 3.81 5.02
C ASN A 14 -6.61 2.78 6.00
N GLN A 15 -7.93 2.71 6.09
CA GLN A 15 -8.64 1.75 6.93
C GLN A 15 -8.51 0.32 6.39
N ASP A 16 -8.61 0.13 5.06
CA ASP A 16 -8.39 -1.18 4.43
C ASP A 16 -6.98 -1.69 4.72
N LEU A 17 -5.97 -0.83 4.56
CA LEU A 17 -4.57 -1.18 4.85
C LEU A 17 -4.37 -1.51 6.34
N PHE A 18 -5.01 -0.77 7.25
CA PHE A 18 -4.98 -1.10 8.67
C PHE A 18 -5.52 -2.51 8.92
N HIS A 19 -6.74 -2.80 8.46
CA HIS A 19 -7.37 -4.10 8.67
C HIS A 19 -6.53 -5.23 8.08
N GLU A 20 -5.98 -5.07 6.88
CA GLU A 20 -5.13 -6.09 6.27
C GLU A 20 -3.88 -6.39 7.10
N ILE A 21 -3.22 -5.35 7.66
CA ILE A 21 -2.08 -5.54 8.56
C ILE A 21 -2.51 -6.36 9.78
N ILE A 22 -3.64 -6.04 10.39
CA ILE A 22 -4.15 -6.76 11.57
C ILE A 22 -4.48 -8.21 11.21
N GLU A 23 -5.18 -8.44 10.09
CA GLU A 23 -5.55 -9.78 9.62
C GLU A 23 -4.30 -10.64 9.42
N LYS A 24 -3.27 -10.13 8.75
CA LYS A 24 -2.01 -10.86 8.55
C LYS A 24 -1.30 -11.23 9.85
N VAL A 25 -1.28 -10.33 10.84
CA VAL A 25 -0.68 -10.64 12.16
C VAL A 25 -1.52 -11.68 12.91
N LYS A 26 -2.84 -11.69 12.74
CA LYS A 26 -3.72 -12.73 13.30
C LYS A 26 -3.49 -14.07 12.61
N GLU A 27 -3.37 -14.09 11.28
CA GLU A 27 -3.09 -15.28 10.47
C GLU A 27 -1.73 -15.89 10.78
N SER A 28 -0.73 -15.09 11.16
CA SER A 28 0.59 -15.57 11.57
C SER A 28 0.65 -16.14 13.00
N GLU A 29 -0.49 -16.19 13.70
CA GLU A 29 -0.60 -16.60 15.12
C GLU A 29 0.26 -15.75 16.07
N LYS A 30 0.65 -14.54 15.66
CA LYS A 30 1.45 -13.60 16.47
C LYS A 30 0.63 -12.53 17.17
N TRP A 31 -0.69 -12.50 16.93
CA TRP A 31 -1.60 -11.57 17.58
C TRP A 31 -1.75 -11.87 19.08
N PRO A 32 -1.38 -10.93 20.00
CA PRO A 32 -1.43 -11.19 21.43
C PRO A 32 -2.82 -10.87 22.00
N SER A 33 -3.79 -11.76 21.80
CA SER A 33 -5.20 -11.55 22.20
C SER A 33 -5.41 -11.29 23.69
N ASN A 34 -4.48 -11.73 24.55
CA ASN A 34 -4.52 -11.49 25.99
C ASN A 34 -3.94 -10.13 26.41
N LEU A 35 -3.28 -9.43 25.49
CA LEU A 35 -2.64 -8.13 25.69
C LEU A 35 -3.48 -6.98 25.13
N VAL A 36 -4.02 -7.16 23.92
CA VAL A 36 -4.75 -6.13 23.19
C VAL A 36 -6.13 -5.91 23.81
N ASP A 37 -6.40 -4.68 24.19
CA ASP A 37 -7.71 -4.20 24.65
C ASP A 37 -8.63 -3.95 23.45
N TYR A 38 -8.13 -3.19 22.48
CA TYR A 38 -8.80 -3.00 21.20
C TYR A 38 -7.83 -2.65 20.08
N GLU A 39 -8.24 -2.96 18.87
CA GLU A 39 -7.76 -2.39 17.63
C GLU A 39 -8.87 -1.56 16.97
N GLN A 40 -8.52 -0.38 16.46
CA GLN A 40 -9.48 0.54 15.86
C GLN A 40 -8.86 1.26 14.68
N ALA A 41 -9.47 1.11 13.50
CA ALA A 41 -9.11 1.89 12.33
C ALA A 41 -9.41 3.38 12.53
N ASP A 42 -8.70 4.25 11.82
CA ASP A 42 -8.96 5.68 11.90
C ASP A 42 -10.38 6.02 11.44
N ASN A 43 -11.03 7.00 12.06
CA ASN A 43 -12.39 7.40 11.69
C ASN A 43 -12.45 8.15 10.35
N TYR A 44 -11.33 8.78 9.94
CA TYR A 44 -11.22 9.47 8.67
C TYR A 44 -10.74 8.51 7.57
N GLU A 45 -11.53 8.38 6.51
CA GLU A 45 -11.18 7.57 5.36
C GLU A 45 -10.41 8.40 4.32
N ALA A 46 -9.26 7.88 3.90
CA ALA A 46 -8.43 8.45 2.83
C ALA A 46 -8.08 7.36 1.80
N GLY A 47 -8.32 7.65 0.52
CA GLY A 47 -7.93 6.76 -0.57
C GLY A 47 -6.42 6.78 -0.85
N LEU A 48 -5.86 5.59 -1.09
CA LEU A 48 -4.46 5.34 -1.40
C LEU A 48 -4.32 5.00 -2.89
N TYR A 49 -3.85 5.96 -3.66
CA TYR A 49 -3.74 5.96 -5.12
C TYR A 49 -2.30 5.84 -5.63
N ASP A 50 -1.33 5.92 -4.73
CA ASP A 50 0.08 5.80 -5.06
C ASP A 50 0.79 5.13 -3.89
N TYR A 51 1.80 4.31 -4.17
CA TYR A 51 2.57 3.57 -3.18
C TYR A 51 3.79 4.35 -2.67
N GLU A 52 4.03 5.57 -3.16
CA GLU A 52 5.12 6.47 -2.74
C GLU A 52 4.95 7.03 -1.31
N PHE A 53 4.72 6.15 -0.35
CA PHE A 53 4.65 6.42 1.08
C PHE A 53 5.44 5.37 1.87
N ARG A 54 5.74 5.71 3.13
CA ARG A 54 6.45 4.83 4.07
C ARG A 54 5.66 4.69 5.38
N PRO A 55 5.79 3.57 6.10
CA PRO A 55 5.15 3.40 7.40
C PRO A 55 5.83 4.31 8.43
N ILE A 56 5.02 4.92 9.30
CA ILE A 56 5.47 5.70 10.46
C ILE A 56 4.71 5.15 11.66
N PHE A 57 5.12 3.97 12.15
CA PHE A 57 4.47 3.36 13.31
C PHE A 57 5.07 3.91 14.59
N THR A 58 4.25 4.16 15.61
CA THR A 58 4.70 4.69 16.90
C THR A 58 4.16 3.85 18.05
N LEU A 59 5.04 3.49 18.99
CA LEU A 59 4.68 2.87 20.26
C LEU A 59 4.91 3.88 21.38
N GLN A 60 3.85 4.25 22.09
CA GLN A 60 3.88 5.33 23.07
C GLN A 60 3.08 5.02 24.34
N PRO A 61 3.49 5.53 25.51
CA PRO A 61 2.71 5.42 26.73
C PRO A 61 1.46 6.30 26.68
N GLY A 62 0.34 5.73 27.10
CA GLY A 62 -0.94 6.37 27.31
C GLY A 62 -1.12 6.99 28.70
N SER A 63 -0.03 7.34 29.37
CA SER A 63 -0.03 7.60 30.82
C SER A 63 -0.60 6.41 31.60
N ASN A 64 -1.71 6.58 32.33
CA ASN A 64 -2.36 5.52 33.11
C ASN A 64 -3.30 4.64 32.28
N GLU A 65 -3.41 4.87 30.97
CA GLU A 65 -4.32 4.13 30.08
C GLU A 65 -3.64 2.95 29.35
N GLY A 66 -2.40 2.64 29.71
CA GLY A 66 -1.61 1.58 29.08
C GLY A 66 -0.72 2.08 27.94
N TYR A 67 -0.62 1.32 26.86
CA TYR A 67 0.24 1.64 25.72
C TYR A 67 -0.56 1.67 24.41
N TYR A 68 -0.18 2.61 23.55
CA TYR A 68 -0.75 2.81 22.23
C TYR A 68 0.28 2.49 21.16
N LEU A 69 -0.09 1.61 20.23
CA LEU A 69 0.61 1.36 18.99
C LEU A 69 -0.20 1.97 17.85
N ASN A 70 0.24 3.14 17.37
CA ASN A 70 -0.43 3.85 16.30
C ASN A 70 0.28 3.60 14.97
N LEU A 71 -0.50 3.30 13.94
CA LEU A 71 0.00 3.00 12.61
C LEU A 71 -0.33 4.19 11.71
N TYR A 72 0.69 4.79 11.11
CA TYR A 72 0.54 5.85 10.12
C TYR A 72 1.32 5.51 8.85
N ILE A 73 1.02 6.20 7.76
CA ILE A 73 1.87 6.28 6.57
C ILE A 73 2.16 7.74 6.24
N ARG A 74 3.33 8.00 5.64
CA ARG A 74 3.73 9.34 5.22
C ARG A 74 4.31 9.32 3.82
N GLY A 75 3.78 10.16 2.94
CA GLY A 75 4.24 10.25 1.56
C GLY A 75 3.23 10.85 0.60
N TYR A 76 3.41 10.53 -0.68
CA TYR A 76 2.47 10.83 -1.74
C TYR A 76 1.57 9.60 -1.91
N TYR A 77 0.38 9.64 -1.34
CA TYR A 77 -0.59 8.54 -1.44
C TYR A 77 -1.89 8.97 -2.11
N SER A 78 -2.12 10.27 -2.30
CA SER A 78 -3.37 10.78 -2.89
C SER A 78 -3.24 10.97 -4.41
N LEU A 79 -4.35 11.27 -5.08
CA LEU A 79 -4.32 11.73 -6.49
C LEU A 79 -3.59 13.07 -6.67
N THR A 80 -3.44 13.86 -5.61
CA THR A 80 -2.71 15.12 -5.63
C THR A 80 -1.23 14.90 -5.30
N ASP A 81 -0.36 15.83 -5.71
CA ASP A 81 1.07 15.84 -5.36
C ASP A 81 1.33 16.31 -3.90
N LYS A 82 0.33 16.22 -3.02
CA LYS A 82 0.48 16.58 -1.61
C LYS A 82 1.28 15.50 -0.89
N PHE A 83 2.37 15.91 -0.24
CA PHE A 83 3.09 15.08 0.72
C PHE A 83 2.42 15.20 2.10
N ASP A 84 1.89 14.11 2.64
CA ASP A 84 1.09 14.17 3.86
C ASP A 84 1.31 12.97 4.78
N LEU A 85 0.77 13.06 6.01
CA LEU A 85 0.70 11.99 7.00
C LEU A 85 -0.77 11.58 7.16
N VAL A 86 -1.06 10.29 7.07
CA VAL A 86 -2.39 9.76 7.39
C VAL A 86 -2.31 8.62 8.39
N SER A 87 -3.25 8.64 9.33
CA SER A 87 -3.47 7.59 10.32
C SER A 87 -4.15 6.40 9.66
N LEU A 88 -3.63 5.20 9.89
CA LEU A 88 -4.26 3.95 9.51
C LEU A 88 -5.21 3.49 10.64
N GLY A 89 -4.71 3.53 11.87
CA GLY A 89 -5.45 3.08 13.05
C GLY A 89 -4.56 2.94 14.28
N THR A 90 -5.14 2.44 15.35
CA THR A 90 -4.52 2.31 16.67
C THR A 90 -4.81 0.95 17.28
N ILE A 91 -3.80 0.35 17.91
CA ILE A 91 -3.91 -0.83 18.75
C ILE A 91 -3.57 -0.41 20.18
N LYS A 92 -4.43 -0.74 21.14
CA LYS A 92 -4.26 -0.37 22.54
C LYS A 92 -4.16 -1.60 23.44
N THR A 93 -3.36 -1.46 24.50
CA THR A 93 -3.43 -2.32 25.70
C THR A 93 -3.71 -1.47 26.93
N LEU A 94 -4.43 -2.01 27.93
CA LEU A 94 -4.62 -1.37 29.24
C LEU A 94 -3.47 -1.66 30.23
N PHE A 95 -2.57 -2.58 29.89
CA PHE A 95 -1.47 -2.95 30.78
C PHE A 95 -0.36 -1.89 30.75
N THR A 96 0.11 -1.49 31.93
CA THR A 96 1.16 -0.47 32.12
C THR A 96 2.51 -1.06 32.59
N ASN A 97 2.63 -2.39 32.60
CA ASN A 97 3.81 -3.06 33.14
C ASN A 97 4.93 -3.18 32.09
N LYS A 98 6.16 -3.45 32.55
CA LYS A 98 7.34 -3.53 31.67
C LYS A 98 7.25 -4.66 30.64
N GLU A 99 6.51 -5.71 30.94
CA GLU A 99 6.36 -6.83 30.01
C GLU A 99 5.35 -6.51 28.91
N SER A 100 4.26 -5.80 29.23
CA SER A 100 3.28 -5.40 28.23
C SER A 100 3.88 -4.50 27.15
N ILE A 101 4.75 -3.54 27.49
CA ILE A 101 5.42 -2.71 26.46
C ILE A 101 6.38 -3.53 25.57
N ARG A 102 7.04 -4.56 26.10
CA ARG A 102 7.90 -5.45 25.30
C ARG A 102 7.07 -6.29 24.33
N GLN A 103 5.93 -6.79 24.78
CA GLN A 103 5.00 -7.52 23.92
C GLN A 103 4.37 -6.60 22.86
N MET A 104 4.03 -5.36 23.20
CA MET A 104 3.59 -4.35 22.23
C MET A 104 4.70 -3.99 21.23
N ALA A 105 5.97 -3.99 21.64
CA ALA A 105 7.10 -3.79 20.74
C ALA A 105 7.33 -4.99 19.80
N ALA A 106 7.06 -6.21 20.25
CA ALA A 106 7.02 -7.38 19.38
C ALA A 106 5.88 -7.24 18.36
N LEU A 107 4.67 -6.88 18.81
CA LEU A 107 3.52 -6.63 17.93
C LEU A 107 3.80 -5.53 16.90
N TYR A 108 4.50 -4.46 17.28
CA TYR A 108 4.99 -3.44 16.35
C TYR A 108 5.82 -4.05 15.20
N GLY A 109 6.74 -4.97 15.54
CA GLY A 109 7.56 -5.67 14.55
C GLY A 109 6.73 -6.54 13.62
N GLU A 110 5.76 -7.27 14.16
CA GLU A 110 4.84 -8.10 13.37
C GLU A 110 3.98 -7.25 12.42
N CYS A 111 3.50 -6.07 12.86
CA CYS A 111 2.79 -5.14 12.00
C CYS A 111 3.67 -4.62 10.85
N LEU A 112 4.98 -4.37 11.09
CA LEU A 112 5.90 -3.98 10.03
C LEU A 112 6.13 -5.11 9.02
N ILE A 113 6.32 -6.34 9.49
CA ILE A 113 6.47 -7.52 8.62
C ILE A 113 5.23 -7.71 7.76
N ALA A 114 4.03 -7.64 8.37
CA ALA A 114 2.76 -7.71 7.65
C ALA A 114 2.63 -6.59 6.60
N TYR A 115 2.98 -5.36 6.97
CA TYR A 115 3.00 -4.23 6.03
C TYR A 115 3.93 -4.48 4.84
N GLU A 116 5.18 -4.91 5.08
CA GLU A 116 6.12 -5.21 4.00
C GLU A 116 5.60 -6.32 3.09
N GLU A 117 5.00 -7.36 3.64
CA GLU A 117 4.40 -8.44 2.86
C GLU A 117 3.26 -7.94 1.97
N ILE A 118 2.36 -7.10 2.49
CA ILE A 118 1.27 -6.47 1.72
C ILE A 118 1.85 -5.65 0.57
N MET A 119 2.80 -4.77 0.87
CA MET A 119 3.38 -3.90 -0.15
C MET A 119 4.12 -4.70 -1.22
N ASN A 120 4.80 -5.78 -0.86
CA ASN A 120 5.51 -6.63 -1.83
C ASN A 120 4.56 -7.43 -2.73
N ASN A 121 3.46 -7.93 -2.18
CA ASN A 121 2.54 -8.82 -2.91
C ASN A 121 1.42 -8.08 -3.63
N GLU A 122 1.04 -6.89 -3.15
CA GLU A 122 -0.16 -6.17 -3.59
C GLU A 122 0.13 -4.73 -4.05
N LEU A 123 1.40 -4.38 -4.32
CA LEU A 123 1.83 -3.04 -4.77
C LEU A 123 0.99 -2.47 -5.91
N ASP A 124 0.59 -3.31 -6.86
CA ASP A 124 -0.20 -2.91 -8.02
C ASP A 124 -1.55 -2.30 -7.61
N LYS A 125 -2.15 -2.74 -6.51
CA LYS A 125 -3.43 -2.20 -6.01
C LYS A 125 -3.33 -0.74 -5.60
N PHE A 126 -2.14 -0.32 -5.15
CA PHE A 126 -1.81 1.06 -4.79
C PHE A 126 -1.31 1.87 -5.99
N THR A 127 -0.89 1.24 -7.09
CA THR A 127 -0.44 1.93 -8.30
C THR A 127 -1.64 2.41 -9.11
N ARG A 128 -2.20 3.59 -8.78
CA ARG A 128 -3.40 4.16 -9.43
C ARG A 128 -3.17 5.46 -10.17
N LYS A 129 -2.01 6.09 -9.98
CA LYS A 129 -1.66 7.35 -10.61
C LYS A 129 -0.95 7.13 -11.95
N GLY A 130 -1.30 7.95 -12.93
CA GLY A 130 -0.63 7.97 -14.23
C GLY A 130 -0.88 6.73 -15.09
N TYR A 131 0.09 6.43 -15.92
CA TYR A 131 0.05 5.36 -16.90
C TYR A 131 1.28 4.47 -16.77
N ASP A 132 1.07 3.17 -16.88
CA ASP A 132 2.14 2.19 -16.98
C ASP A 132 2.33 1.77 -18.44
N LEU A 133 3.58 1.61 -18.85
CA LEU A 133 3.95 1.02 -20.13
C LEU A 133 4.66 -0.31 -19.89
N PHE A 134 3.99 -1.39 -20.27
CA PHE A 134 4.55 -2.73 -20.32
C PHE A 134 5.17 -2.97 -21.70
N LEU A 135 6.47 -3.28 -21.73
CA LEU A 135 7.19 -3.62 -22.95
C LEU A 135 7.20 -5.13 -23.13
N VAL A 136 6.71 -5.58 -24.28
CA VAL A 136 6.52 -6.99 -24.60
C VAL A 136 7.51 -7.40 -25.69
N ASP A 137 8.17 -8.54 -25.48
CA ASP A 137 9.11 -9.11 -26.46
C ASP A 137 8.39 -9.83 -27.61
N GLU A 138 9.15 -10.54 -28.45
CA GLU A 138 8.60 -11.25 -29.61
C GLU A 138 7.81 -12.51 -29.20
N GLU A 139 8.15 -13.08 -28.04
CA GLU A 139 7.51 -14.24 -27.43
C GLU A 139 6.18 -13.89 -26.71
N GLY A 140 5.90 -12.60 -26.52
CA GLY A 140 4.68 -12.13 -25.86
C GLY A 140 4.84 -11.92 -24.36
N GLU A 141 6.06 -12.02 -23.83
CA GLU A 141 6.37 -11.88 -22.41
C GLU A 141 6.66 -10.42 -22.05
N ILE A 142 6.17 -9.98 -20.89
CA ILE A 142 6.48 -8.65 -20.34
C ILE A 142 7.91 -8.68 -19.82
N ARG A 143 8.78 -7.86 -20.41
CA ARG A 143 10.19 -7.76 -20.01
C ARG A 143 10.49 -6.57 -19.13
N HIS A 144 9.71 -5.51 -19.26
CA HIS A 144 9.95 -4.27 -18.54
C HIS A 144 8.65 -3.49 -18.33
N CYS A 145 8.55 -2.81 -17.20
CA CYS A 145 7.47 -1.87 -16.89
C CYS A 145 8.07 -0.50 -16.61
N LEU A 146 7.57 0.52 -17.30
CA LEU A 146 7.80 1.92 -16.97
C LEU A 146 6.53 2.47 -16.34
N SER A 147 6.58 2.78 -15.05
CA SER A 147 5.40 3.20 -14.28
C SER A 147 5.33 4.72 -14.07
N GLY A 148 4.13 5.22 -13.76
CA GLY A 148 3.92 6.61 -13.33
C GLY A 148 4.03 7.66 -14.44
N LEU A 149 3.86 7.27 -15.71
CA LEU A 149 3.92 8.20 -16.84
C LEU A 149 2.72 9.15 -16.78
N SER A 150 2.95 10.45 -16.97
CA SER A 150 1.91 11.46 -16.74
C SER A 150 0.78 11.45 -17.77
N SER A 151 0.94 10.79 -18.92
CA SER A 151 -0.11 10.66 -19.93
C SER A 151 0.12 9.47 -20.86
N LYS A 152 -0.95 9.07 -21.56
CA LYS A 152 -0.89 8.04 -22.61
C LYS A 152 0.05 8.43 -23.75
N GLU A 153 0.09 9.71 -24.12
CA GLU A 153 0.95 10.24 -25.17
C GLU A 153 2.42 10.06 -24.80
N LYS A 154 2.80 10.43 -23.56
CA LYS A 154 4.17 10.20 -23.06
C LYS A 154 4.53 8.72 -23.03
N ALA A 155 3.60 7.85 -22.65
CA ALA A 155 3.81 6.40 -22.74
C ALA A 155 4.03 5.93 -24.18
N THR A 156 3.27 6.49 -25.13
CA THR A 156 3.42 6.18 -26.56
C THR A 156 4.75 6.69 -27.11
N GLU A 157 5.18 7.89 -26.76
CA GLU A 157 6.49 8.45 -27.12
C GLU A 157 7.62 7.60 -26.55
N ARG A 158 7.49 7.17 -25.29
CA ARG A 158 8.47 6.30 -24.65
C ARG A 158 8.55 4.95 -25.33
N PHE A 159 7.42 4.37 -25.72
CA PHE A 159 7.39 3.13 -26.50
C PHE A 159 8.12 3.28 -27.85
N LYS A 160 7.95 4.40 -28.57
CA LYS A 160 8.68 4.64 -29.84
C LYS A 160 10.19 4.56 -29.66
N LEU A 161 10.74 5.08 -28.57
CA LEU A 161 12.16 4.99 -28.24
C LEU A 161 12.61 3.54 -27.96
N CYS A 162 11.73 2.73 -27.39
CA CYS A 162 11.97 1.32 -27.09
C CYS A 162 11.64 0.37 -28.26
N SER A 163 10.94 0.86 -29.30
CA SER A 163 10.43 0.07 -30.44
C SER A 163 11.49 -0.53 -31.35
N VAL A 164 12.76 -0.22 -31.09
CA VAL A 164 13.91 -0.89 -31.71
C VAL A 164 14.08 -2.31 -31.16
N ARG A 165 13.77 -2.52 -29.88
CA ARG A 165 13.97 -3.78 -29.17
C ARG A 165 12.66 -4.54 -28.90
N TYR A 166 11.55 -3.82 -28.79
CA TYR A 166 10.25 -4.38 -28.46
C TYR A 166 9.25 -4.10 -29.58
N ARG A 167 8.53 -5.13 -30.05
CA ARG A 167 7.56 -4.98 -31.15
C ARG A 167 6.19 -4.52 -30.66
N LYS A 168 5.88 -4.75 -29.38
CA LYS A 168 4.60 -4.45 -28.76
C LYS A 168 4.79 -3.77 -27.41
N GLY A 169 3.91 -2.84 -27.12
CA GLY A 169 3.76 -2.22 -25.81
C GLY A 169 2.31 -2.30 -25.37
N VAL A 170 2.06 -2.36 -24.07
CA VAL A 170 0.72 -2.21 -23.50
C VAL A 170 0.76 -1.02 -22.57
N VAL A 171 -0.04 0.00 -22.86
CA VAL A 171 -0.22 1.15 -22.00
C VAL A 171 -1.46 0.92 -21.15
N ARG A 172 -1.29 0.94 -19.82
CA ARG A 172 -2.40 0.85 -18.87
C ARG A 172 -2.63 2.21 -18.23
N ASP A 173 -3.87 2.68 -18.25
CA ASP A 173 -4.32 3.74 -17.36
C ASP A 173 -4.48 3.13 -15.96
N ASN A 174 -3.68 3.58 -15.01
CA ASN A 174 -3.64 2.97 -13.68
C ASN A 174 -4.90 3.25 -12.86
N LEU A 175 -5.61 4.34 -13.14
CA LEU A 175 -6.83 4.67 -12.44
C LEU A 175 -7.99 3.80 -12.94
N THR A 176 -8.17 3.73 -14.27
CA THR A 176 -9.31 3.02 -14.89
C THR A 176 -9.03 1.54 -15.18
N ARG A 177 -7.77 1.10 -15.10
CA ARG A 177 -7.27 -0.22 -15.51
C ARG A 177 -7.49 -0.58 -16.99
N LYS A 178 -7.83 0.41 -17.82
CA LYS A 178 -7.97 0.21 -19.27
C LYS A 178 -6.61 0.09 -19.92
N GLU A 179 -6.48 -0.89 -20.80
CA GLU A 179 -5.26 -1.16 -21.54
C GLU A 179 -5.39 -0.76 -23.02
N PHE A 180 -4.29 -0.27 -23.58
CA PHE A 180 -4.16 0.11 -24.97
C PHE A 180 -2.92 -0.55 -25.54
N VAL A 181 -3.10 -1.37 -26.58
CA VAL A 181 -1.99 -2.00 -27.27
C VAL A 181 -1.34 -0.99 -28.22
N LEU A 182 -0.02 -0.89 -28.12
CA LEU A 182 0.84 -0.20 -29.06
C LEU A 182 1.61 -1.26 -29.86
N SER A 183 1.60 -1.12 -31.17
CA SER A 183 2.35 -1.96 -32.10
C SER A 183 3.05 -1.05 -33.11
N LYS A 184 4.17 -1.55 -33.63
CA LYS A 184 4.87 -0.89 -34.72
C LYS A 184 4.13 -1.04 -36.05
#